data_AF-A0A530CHM5-F1
#
_entry.id   AF-A0A530CHM5-F1
#
_cell.length_a   1.000
_cell.length_b   1.000
_cell.length_c   1.000
_cell.angle_alpha   90.00
_cell.angle_beta   90.00
_cell.angle_gamma   90.00
#
_symmetry.space_group_name_H-M   'P 1'
#
loop_
_entity.id
_entity.type
_entity.pdbx_description
1 polymer ?
#
loop_
_entity_poly.entity_id
_entity_poly.type
_entity_poly.pdbx_seq_one_letter_code
_entity_poly.pdbx_strand_id
1 'polypeptide(L)'
;MVDALTTPTAAETYGANDVQTRVKNIASEDSMLNQMARTEAAKVMNSRGMLNSSMYAGAAQDAVLRQAVPIASQESNQAFQASESALSRASAEGMQAKDLANQQTLQQKDITFRQGEGALDRASQEKLASWNLKSQDRDSASRFLTGMETMYQSAYQSIMANTNLDAKQREAQLTAAKTMRDKQLNFVEQMYNIDLKW
;
A
#
# COMPACT_ATOMS: atom_id res chain seq x y z
N MET A 1 -0.29 12.00 -15.49
CA MET A 1 -1.38 12.09 -16.46
C MET A 1 -2.26 10.88 -16.23
N VAL A 2 -3.48 11.13 -15.75
CA VAL A 2 -4.42 10.10 -15.26
C VAL A 2 -5.17 9.60 -16.48
N ASP A 3 -4.86 8.39 -16.91
CA ASP A 3 -5.53 7.77 -18.05
C ASP A 3 -6.93 7.32 -17.63
N ALA A 4 -7.91 7.69 -18.43
CA ALA A 4 -9.31 7.66 -18.07
C ALA A 4 -9.81 6.22 -17.91
N LEU A 5 -10.34 5.91 -16.72
CA LEU A 5 -11.23 4.78 -16.50
C LEU A 5 -12.43 4.92 -17.43
N THR A 6 -12.38 4.24 -18.56
CA THR A 6 -13.52 4.03 -19.44
C THR A 6 -14.56 3.27 -18.63
N THR A 7 -15.59 4.00 -18.21
CA THR A 7 -16.83 3.47 -17.65
C THR A 7 -17.30 2.27 -18.45
N PRO A 8 -17.66 1.14 -17.81
CA PRO A 8 -18.26 0.03 -18.54
C PRO A 8 -19.55 0.55 -19.18
N THR A 9 -19.55 0.58 -20.51
CA THR A 9 -20.71 0.92 -21.31
C THR A 9 -21.86 0.02 -20.88
N ALA A 10 -22.99 0.65 -20.55
CA ALA A 10 -24.18 -0.02 -20.03
C ALA A 10 -24.50 -1.27 -20.85
N ALA A 11 -24.75 -2.38 -20.17
CA ALA A 11 -25.21 -3.62 -20.78
C ALA A 11 -26.42 -3.30 -21.66
N GLU A 12 -26.28 -3.50 -22.97
CA GLU A 12 -27.36 -3.31 -23.92
C GLU A 12 -28.55 -4.17 -23.48
N THR A 13 -29.67 -3.52 -23.23
CA THR A 13 -30.93 -4.15 -22.86
C THR A 13 -31.34 -5.09 -24.00
N TYR A 14 -31.11 -6.40 -23.81
CA TYR A 14 -31.56 -7.48 -24.69
C TYR A 14 -33.10 -7.58 -24.65
N GLY A 15 -33.77 -6.62 -25.28
CA GLY A 15 -35.21 -6.60 -25.50
C GLY A 15 -35.54 -6.81 -26.97
N ALA A 16 -36.82 -6.98 -27.30
CA ALA A 16 -37.41 -7.27 -28.62
C ALA A 16 -36.79 -6.53 -29.84
N ASN A 17 -36.11 -5.41 -29.61
CA ASN A 17 -35.31 -4.69 -30.61
C ASN A 17 -34.10 -5.49 -31.13
N ASP A 18 -33.55 -6.46 -30.41
CA ASP A 18 -32.36 -7.22 -30.84
C ASP A 18 -32.71 -8.22 -31.95
N VAL A 19 -33.77 -9.01 -31.77
CA VAL A 19 -34.29 -9.90 -32.83
C VAL A 19 -34.76 -9.07 -34.02
N GLN A 20 -35.46 -7.96 -33.81
CA GLN A 20 -35.91 -7.08 -34.90
C GLN A 20 -34.73 -6.44 -35.66
N THR A 21 -33.67 -6.02 -34.97
CA THR A 21 -32.46 -5.46 -35.58
C THR A 21 -31.67 -6.54 -36.33
N ARG A 22 -31.58 -7.75 -35.77
CA ARG A 22 -30.95 -8.91 -36.44
C ARG A 22 -31.72 -9.37 -37.65
N VAL A 23 -33.05 -9.48 -37.59
CA VAL A 23 -33.90 -9.77 -38.76
C VAL A 23 -33.71 -8.69 -39.82
N LYS A 24 -33.67 -7.41 -39.44
CA LYS A 24 -33.41 -6.30 -40.38
C LYS A 24 -32.03 -6.40 -41.03
N ASN A 25 -31.00 -6.82 -40.29
CA ASN A 25 -29.65 -7.01 -40.82
C ASN A 25 -29.56 -8.24 -41.73
N ILE A 26 -30.19 -9.36 -41.36
CA ILE A 26 -30.24 -10.61 -42.14
C ILE A 26 -31.12 -10.45 -43.39
N ALA A 27 -32.15 -9.62 -43.35
CA ALA A 27 -33.05 -9.32 -44.47
C ALA A 27 -32.63 -8.07 -45.28
N SER A 28 -31.55 -7.40 -44.90
CA SER A 28 -31.03 -6.22 -45.61
C SER A 28 -30.64 -6.54 -47.05
N GLU A 29 -30.56 -5.52 -47.93
CA GLU A 29 -30.22 -5.69 -49.35
C GLU A 29 -28.86 -6.36 -49.59
N ASP A 30 -27.92 -6.19 -48.65
CA ASP A 30 -26.55 -6.71 -48.75
C ASP A 30 -26.38 -8.11 -48.15
N SER A 31 -27.41 -8.67 -47.51
CA SER A 31 -27.34 -10.00 -46.93
C SER A 31 -27.29 -11.08 -48.02
N MET A 32 -26.40 -12.06 -47.84
CA MET A 32 -26.21 -13.20 -48.75
C MET A 32 -27.54 -13.97 -49.01
N LEU A 33 -28.42 -14.00 -48.01
CA LEU A 33 -29.77 -14.59 -48.10
C LEU A 33 -30.68 -13.81 -49.07
N ASN A 34 -30.63 -12.49 -49.04
CA ASN A 34 -31.40 -11.62 -49.92
C ASN A 34 -30.82 -11.61 -51.34
N GLN A 35 -29.50 -11.67 -51.47
CA GLN A 35 -28.83 -11.83 -52.77
C GLN A 35 -29.19 -13.16 -53.44
N MET A 36 -29.23 -14.28 -52.71
CA MET A 36 -29.71 -15.56 -53.25
C MET A 36 -31.20 -15.50 -53.61
N ALA A 37 -32.04 -14.93 -52.75
CA ALA A 37 -33.47 -14.78 -53.03
C ALA A 37 -33.75 -13.92 -54.26
N ARG A 38 -33.03 -12.80 -54.43
CA ARG A 38 -33.08 -11.94 -55.63
C ARG A 38 -32.60 -12.64 -56.88
N THR A 39 -31.51 -13.39 -56.77
CA THR A 39 -30.94 -14.16 -57.89
C THR A 39 -31.92 -15.24 -58.35
N GLU A 40 -32.54 -15.95 -57.40
CA GLU A 40 -33.51 -16.99 -57.71
C GLU A 40 -34.81 -16.41 -58.27
N ALA A 41 -35.28 -15.29 -57.70
CA ALA A 41 -36.41 -14.54 -58.26
C ALA A 41 -36.11 -14.04 -59.68
N ALA A 42 -34.91 -13.55 -59.96
CA ALA A 42 -34.49 -13.11 -61.29
C ALA A 42 -34.42 -14.28 -62.30
N LYS A 43 -33.92 -15.45 -61.90
CA LYS A 43 -33.94 -16.65 -62.74
C LYS A 43 -35.37 -17.09 -63.07
N VAL A 44 -36.25 -17.12 -62.07
CA VAL A 44 -37.65 -17.50 -62.26
C VAL A 44 -38.39 -16.45 -63.11
N MET A 45 -38.15 -15.16 -62.91
CA MET A 45 -38.72 -14.08 -63.72
C MET A 45 -38.27 -14.16 -65.18
N ASN A 46 -36.98 -14.41 -65.43
CA ASN A 46 -36.45 -14.63 -66.78
C ASN A 46 -37.05 -15.88 -67.43
N SER A 47 -37.25 -16.95 -66.66
CA SER A 47 -37.85 -18.20 -67.17
C SER A 47 -39.34 -18.06 -67.49
N ARG A 48 -40.05 -17.10 -66.88
CA ARG A 48 -41.50 -16.91 -67.04
C ARG A 48 -41.86 -15.73 -67.93
N GLY A 49 -40.89 -14.97 -68.44
CA GLY A 49 -41.14 -13.79 -69.30
C GLY A 49 -41.90 -12.66 -68.60
N MET A 50 -41.97 -12.69 -67.27
CA MET A 50 -42.77 -11.75 -66.48
C MET A 50 -41.89 -10.59 -65.99
N LEU A 51 -41.53 -9.70 -66.91
CA LEU A 51 -40.62 -8.56 -66.70
C LEU A 51 -41.12 -7.49 -65.71
N ASN A 52 -42.33 -7.63 -65.14
CA ASN A 52 -42.90 -6.58 -64.30
C ASN A 52 -43.89 -7.13 -63.26
N SER A 53 -43.42 -7.96 -62.33
CA SER A 53 -44.30 -8.54 -61.31
C SER A 53 -43.78 -8.30 -59.91
N SER A 54 -44.21 -7.16 -59.34
CA SER A 54 -44.12 -6.77 -57.93
C SER A 54 -44.54 -7.88 -56.95
N MET A 55 -45.33 -8.85 -57.39
CA MET A 55 -45.72 -10.05 -56.64
C MET A 55 -44.53 -10.97 -56.30
N TYR A 56 -43.54 -11.13 -57.17
CA TYR A 56 -42.34 -11.95 -56.88
C TYR A 56 -41.36 -11.23 -55.95
N ALA A 57 -41.29 -9.91 -56.01
CA ALA A 57 -40.53 -9.11 -55.05
C ALA A 57 -41.11 -9.25 -53.63
N GLY A 58 -42.44 -9.20 -53.48
CA GLY A 58 -43.11 -9.44 -52.21
C GLY A 58 -42.94 -10.88 -51.69
N ALA A 59 -43.05 -11.88 -52.56
CA ALA A 59 -42.88 -13.30 -52.18
C ALA A 59 -41.42 -13.65 -51.81
N ALA A 60 -40.43 -13.06 -52.49
CA ALA A 60 -39.02 -13.23 -52.15
C ALA A 60 -38.69 -12.57 -50.80
N GLN A 61 -39.24 -11.38 -50.53
CA GLN A 61 -39.09 -10.71 -49.23
C GLN A 61 -39.76 -11.50 -48.10
N ASP A 62 -40.95 -12.05 -48.32
CA ASP A 62 -41.64 -12.89 -47.33
C ASP A 62 -40.85 -14.18 -47.04
N ALA A 63 -40.27 -14.82 -48.06
CA ALA A 63 -39.40 -15.98 -47.90
C ALA A 63 -38.13 -15.66 -47.10
N VAL A 64 -37.49 -14.51 -47.38
CA VAL A 64 -36.31 -14.05 -46.63
C VAL A 64 -36.69 -13.76 -45.17
N LEU A 65 -37.80 -13.06 -44.92
CA LEU A 65 -38.24 -12.77 -43.55
C LEU A 65 -38.53 -14.06 -42.77
N ARG A 66 -39.23 -15.01 -43.38
CA ARG A 66 -39.61 -16.29 -42.77
C ARG A 66 -38.38 -17.15 -42.43
N GLN A 67 -37.30 -17.02 -43.20
CA GLN A 67 -36.01 -17.65 -42.92
C GLN A 67 -35.18 -16.85 -41.89
N ALA A 68 -35.27 -15.52 -41.90
CA ALA A 68 -34.47 -14.62 -41.07
C ALA A 68 -34.91 -14.60 -39.60
N VAL A 69 -36.22 -14.70 -39.33
CA VAL A 69 -36.77 -14.71 -37.96
C VAL A 69 -36.17 -15.82 -37.08
N PRO A 70 -36.17 -17.11 -37.47
CA PRO A 70 -35.61 -18.16 -36.63
C PRO A 70 -34.10 -18.03 -36.43
N ILE A 71 -33.35 -17.54 -37.43
CA ILE A 71 -31.90 -17.29 -37.31
C ILE A 71 -31.65 -16.18 -36.30
N ALA A 72 -32.37 -15.07 -36.41
CA ALA A 72 -32.26 -13.95 -35.47
C ALA A 72 -32.61 -14.37 -34.03
N SER A 73 -33.63 -15.22 -33.84
CA SER A 73 -33.96 -15.77 -32.53
C SER A 73 -32.85 -16.69 -31.98
N GLN A 74 -32.21 -17.50 -32.84
CA GLN A 74 -31.10 -18.36 -32.42
C GLN A 74 -29.85 -17.56 -32.04
N GLU A 75 -29.49 -16.55 -32.81
CA GLU A 75 -28.33 -15.71 -32.52
C GLU A 75 -28.55 -14.84 -31.27
N SER A 76 -29.76 -14.34 -31.05
CA SER A 76 -30.07 -13.56 -29.85
C SER A 76 -29.96 -14.43 -28.59
N ASN A 77 -30.41 -15.69 -28.64
CA ASN A 77 -30.19 -16.65 -27.55
C ASN A 77 -28.70 -16.95 -27.32
N GLN A 78 -27.91 -17.13 -28.37
CA GLN A 78 -26.46 -17.35 -28.24
C GLN A 78 -25.75 -16.13 -27.62
N ALA A 79 -26.13 -14.93 -28.04
CA ALA A 79 -25.51 -13.72 -27.55
C ALA A 79 -25.92 -13.38 -26.11
N PHE A 80 -27.15 -13.70 -25.72
CA PHE A 80 -27.58 -13.66 -24.32
C PHE A 80 -26.76 -14.61 -23.45
N GLN A 81 -26.60 -15.88 -23.86
CA GLN A 81 -25.78 -16.87 -23.14
C GLN A 81 -24.31 -16.43 -23.06
N ALA A 82 -23.77 -15.85 -24.14
CA ALA A 82 -22.41 -15.31 -24.14
C ALA A 82 -22.26 -14.15 -23.15
N SER A 83 -23.22 -13.22 -23.11
CA SER A 83 -23.25 -12.10 -22.17
C SER A 83 -23.34 -12.58 -20.72
N GLU A 84 -24.23 -13.54 -20.42
CA GLU A 84 -24.35 -14.15 -19.09
C GLU A 84 -23.03 -14.80 -18.65
N SER A 85 -22.38 -15.55 -19.54
CA SER A 85 -21.07 -16.16 -19.26
C SER A 85 -19.97 -15.12 -19.01
N ALA A 86 -20.00 -14.00 -19.73
CA ALA A 86 -19.05 -12.91 -19.57
C ALA A 86 -19.26 -12.17 -18.24
N LEU A 87 -20.51 -11.88 -17.87
CA LEU A 87 -20.84 -11.31 -16.56
C LEU A 87 -20.45 -12.23 -15.41
N SER A 88 -20.68 -13.54 -15.54
CA SER A 88 -20.29 -14.51 -14.52
C SER A 88 -18.78 -14.52 -14.30
N ARG A 89 -17.98 -14.53 -15.38
CA ARG A 89 -16.52 -14.42 -15.30
C ARG A 89 -16.09 -13.10 -14.67
N ALA A 90 -16.64 -11.97 -15.12
CA ALA A 90 -16.32 -10.65 -14.58
C ALA A 90 -16.65 -10.54 -13.08
N SER A 91 -17.74 -11.17 -12.63
CA SER A 91 -18.10 -11.24 -11.22
C SER A 91 -17.10 -12.07 -10.41
N ALA A 92 -16.72 -13.24 -10.92
CA ALA A 92 -15.73 -14.11 -10.28
C ALA A 92 -14.36 -13.43 -10.17
N GLU A 93 -13.90 -12.80 -11.24
CA GLU A 93 -12.65 -12.03 -11.27
C GLU A 93 -12.71 -10.83 -10.31
N GLY A 94 -13.84 -10.12 -10.28
CA GLY A 94 -14.06 -9.01 -9.35
C GLY A 94 -14.02 -9.43 -7.88
N MET A 95 -14.54 -10.61 -7.55
CA MET A 95 -14.44 -11.18 -6.20
C MET A 95 -13.01 -11.56 -5.86
N GLN A 96 -12.30 -12.25 -6.76
CA GLN A 96 -10.89 -12.61 -6.56
C GLN A 96 -9.99 -11.38 -6.37
N ALA A 97 -10.21 -10.32 -7.14
CA ALA A 97 -9.47 -9.06 -7.01
C ALA A 97 -9.70 -8.40 -5.64
N LYS A 98 -10.94 -8.41 -5.15
CA LYS A 98 -11.27 -7.90 -3.80
C LYS A 98 -10.65 -8.73 -2.70
N ASP A 99 -10.68 -10.06 -2.82
CA ASP A 99 -10.05 -10.95 -1.84
C ASP A 99 -8.53 -10.75 -1.78
N LEU A 100 -7.88 -10.61 -2.93
CA LEU A 100 -6.46 -10.31 -2.99
C LEU A 100 -6.14 -8.94 -2.37
N ALA A 101 -6.93 -7.91 -2.68
CA ALA A 101 -6.75 -6.57 -2.11
C ALA A 101 -6.95 -6.58 -0.58
N ASN A 102 -7.92 -7.34 -0.07
CA ASN A 102 -8.14 -7.52 1.36
C ASN A 102 -6.96 -8.24 2.02
N GLN A 103 -6.45 -9.31 1.40
CA GLN A 103 -5.27 -10.03 1.91
C GLN A 103 -4.03 -9.13 1.96
N GLN A 104 -3.77 -8.36 0.91
CA GLN A 104 -2.66 -7.40 0.88
C GLN A 104 -2.82 -6.34 1.98
N THR A 105 -4.03 -5.83 2.18
CA THR A 105 -4.31 -4.85 3.24
C THR A 105 -4.04 -5.43 4.64
N LEU A 106 -4.44 -6.68 4.89
CA LEU A 106 -4.18 -7.36 6.16
C LEU A 106 -2.68 -7.60 6.38
N GLN A 107 -1.96 -8.06 5.35
CA GLN A 107 -0.51 -8.24 5.43
C GLN A 107 0.21 -6.91 5.71
N GLN A 108 -0.20 -5.83 5.03
CA GLN A 108 0.38 -4.50 5.25
C GLN A 108 0.12 -4.00 6.67
N LYS A 109 -1.07 -4.23 7.23
CA LYS A 109 -1.39 -3.90 8.62
C LYS A 109 -0.53 -4.69 9.60
N ASP A 110 -0.35 -5.99 9.40
CA ASP A 110 0.50 -6.84 10.24
C ASP A 110 1.96 -6.37 10.22
N ILE A 111 2.51 -6.10 9.04
CA ILE A 111 3.88 -5.57 8.88
C ILE A 111 4.02 -4.24 9.63
N THR A 112 3.08 -3.31 9.43
CA THR A 112 3.13 -1.97 10.05
C THR A 112 3.05 -2.08 11.57
N PHE A 113 2.20 -2.97 12.09
CA PHE A 113 2.07 -3.22 13.53
C PHE A 113 3.37 -3.77 14.12
N ARG A 114 3.95 -4.83 13.53
CA ARG A 114 5.21 -5.42 13.99
C ARG A 114 6.38 -4.43 13.94
N GLN A 115 6.43 -3.58 12.91
CA GLN A 115 7.44 -2.53 12.80
C GLN A 115 7.29 -1.50 13.93
N GLY A 116 6.05 -1.13 14.27
CA GLY A 116 5.74 -0.28 15.41
C GLY A 116 6.21 -0.89 16.72
N GLU A 117 5.84 -2.14 17.00
CA GLU A 117 6.27 -2.84 18.22
C GLU A 117 7.80 -2.93 18.32
N GLY A 118 8.48 -3.29 17.22
CA GLY A 118 9.95 -3.34 17.21
C GLY A 118 10.61 -1.98 17.40
N ALA A 119 9.97 -0.88 16.98
CA ALA A 119 10.47 0.47 17.23
C ALA A 119 10.31 0.87 18.71
N LEU A 120 9.17 0.54 19.33
CA LEU A 120 8.96 0.77 20.77
C LEU A 120 9.93 -0.06 21.61
N ASP A 121 10.15 -1.32 21.25
CA ASP A 121 11.09 -2.20 21.96
C ASP A 121 12.52 -1.67 21.89
N ARG A 122 12.99 -1.28 20.69
CA ARG A 122 14.31 -0.63 20.54
C ARG A 122 14.42 0.65 21.37
N ALA A 123 13.41 1.51 21.35
CA ALA A 123 13.41 2.75 22.14
C ALA A 123 13.46 2.46 23.66
N SER A 124 12.77 1.40 24.11
CA SER A 124 12.84 0.94 25.50
C SER A 124 14.23 0.43 25.86
N GLN A 125 14.82 -0.41 25.01
CA GLN A 125 16.18 -0.94 25.20
C GLN A 125 17.23 0.16 25.23
N GLU A 126 17.17 1.13 24.32
CA GLU A 126 18.06 2.30 24.31
C GLU A 126 17.93 3.12 25.59
N LYS A 127 16.71 3.32 26.08
CA LYS A 127 16.46 4.03 27.33
C LYS A 127 17.05 3.29 28.51
N LEU A 128 16.85 1.98 28.61
CA LEU A 128 17.45 1.14 29.66
C LEU A 128 18.97 1.14 29.60
N ALA A 129 19.57 1.05 28.40
CA ALA A 129 21.01 1.15 28.21
C ALA A 129 21.53 2.52 28.69
N SER A 130 20.82 3.61 28.36
CA SER A 130 21.18 4.95 28.80
C SER A 130 21.10 5.11 30.33
N TRP A 131 20.12 4.48 30.97
CA TRP A 131 19.98 4.49 32.42
C TRP A 131 21.07 3.67 33.10
N ASN A 132 21.41 2.50 32.54
CA ASN A 132 22.49 1.67 33.05
C ASN A 132 23.83 2.41 32.95
N LEU A 133 24.12 3.06 31.82
CA LEU A 133 25.32 3.88 31.65
C LEU A 133 25.36 5.03 32.67
N LYS A 134 24.28 5.81 32.80
CA LYS A 134 24.19 6.88 33.81
C LYS A 134 24.34 6.37 35.24
N SER A 135 23.88 5.16 35.54
CA SER A 135 24.08 4.54 36.86
C SER A 135 25.55 4.20 37.08
N GLN A 136 26.20 3.57 36.10
CA GLN A 136 27.63 3.24 36.18
C GLN A 136 28.52 4.48 36.28
N ASP A 137 28.17 5.55 35.56
CA ASP A 137 28.84 6.84 35.65
C ASP A 137 28.73 7.43 37.07
N ARG A 138 27.52 7.40 37.66
CA ARG A 138 27.31 7.85 39.04
C ARG A 138 28.07 7.01 40.05
N ASP A 139 28.09 5.69 39.89
CA ASP A 139 28.83 4.79 40.78
C ASP A 139 30.34 5.03 40.68
N SER A 140 30.85 5.25 39.47
CA SER A 140 32.26 5.55 39.22
C SER A 140 32.65 6.92 39.80
N ALA A 141 31.82 7.94 39.57
CA ALA A 141 31.99 9.26 40.17
C ALA A 141 32.00 9.18 41.69
N SER A 142 31.06 8.45 42.30
CA SER A 142 31.00 8.25 43.75
C SER A 142 32.29 7.65 44.31
N ARG A 143 32.82 6.59 43.67
CA ARG A 143 34.09 5.96 44.08
C ARG A 143 35.28 6.92 43.97
N PHE A 144 35.34 7.70 42.90
CA PHE A 144 36.39 8.70 42.72
C PHE A 144 36.34 9.78 43.80
N LEU A 145 35.14 10.29 44.10
CA LEU A 145 34.91 11.28 45.16
C LEU A 145 35.31 10.76 46.54
N THR A 146 34.94 9.52 46.89
CA THR A 146 35.35 8.91 48.16
C THR A 146 36.87 8.73 48.26
N GLY A 147 37.52 8.33 47.16
CA GLY A 147 38.98 8.22 47.10
C GLY A 147 39.68 9.56 47.28
N MET A 148 39.20 10.60 46.60
CA MET A 148 39.71 11.97 46.76
C MET A 148 39.56 12.49 48.18
N GLU A 149 38.40 12.28 48.80
CA GLU A 149 38.16 12.72 50.17
C GLU A 149 39.16 12.05 51.13
N THR A 150 39.37 10.74 50.98
CA THR A 150 40.36 10.00 51.78
C THR A 150 41.77 10.56 51.59
N MET A 151 42.15 10.91 50.37
CA MET A 151 43.46 11.51 50.06
C MET A 151 43.61 12.90 50.68
N TYR A 152 42.58 13.74 50.58
CA TYR A 152 42.56 15.07 51.19
C TYR A 152 42.69 14.98 52.72
N GLN A 153 41.94 14.07 53.36
CA GLN A 153 42.04 13.83 54.80
C GLN A 153 43.44 13.37 55.20
N SER A 154 44.05 12.45 54.45
CA SER A 154 45.44 12.02 54.72
C SER A 154 46.45 13.16 54.58
N ALA A 155 46.31 13.99 53.54
CA ALA A 155 47.19 15.14 53.33
C ALA A 155 47.02 16.17 54.46
N TYR A 156 45.77 16.46 54.83
CA TYR A 156 45.44 17.37 55.93
C TYR A 156 46.08 16.91 57.25
N GLN A 157 45.89 15.63 57.61
CA GLN A 157 46.48 15.04 58.82
C GLN A 157 48.01 15.09 58.79
N SER A 158 48.64 14.76 57.66
CA SER A 158 50.10 14.83 57.53
C SER A 158 50.65 16.25 57.65
N ILE A 159 49.95 17.26 57.12
CA ILE A 159 50.34 18.67 57.22
C ILE A 159 50.19 19.17 58.66
N MET A 160 49.14 18.77 59.36
CA MET A 160 48.92 19.14 60.75
C MET A 160 49.88 18.44 61.71
N ALA A 161 50.18 17.17 61.48
CA ALA A 161 51.12 16.40 62.30
C ALA A 161 52.60 16.80 62.07
N ASN A 162 52.91 17.52 60.99
CA ASN A 162 54.26 17.95 60.70
C ASN A 162 54.67 19.14 61.59
N THR A 163 55.55 18.86 62.56
CA THR A 163 56.09 19.82 63.53
C THR A 163 57.17 20.73 62.95
N ASN A 164 57.71 20.42 61.76
CA ASN A 164 58.78 21.21 61.13
C ASN A 164 58.24 22.37 60.27
N LEU A 165 56.93 22.47 60.07
CA LEU A 165 56.29 23.57 59.34
C LEU A 165 55.96 24.72 60.30
N ASP A 166 56.35 25.94 59.93
CA ASP A 166 55.85 27.14 60.58
C ASP A 166 54.36 27.38 60.26
N ALA A 167 53.72 28.33 60.95
CA ALA A 167 52.30 28.61 60.77
C ALA A 167 51.93 29.04 59.34
N LYS A 168 52.78 29.86 58.70
CA LYS A 168 52.56 30.40 57.36
C LYS A 168 52.75 29.33 56.29
N GLN A 169 53.76 28.47 56.46
CA GLN A 169 54.01 27.33 55.59
C GLN A 169 52.88 26.30 55.68
N ARG A 170 52.39 26.01 56.90
CA ARG A 170 51.26 25.11 57.12
C ARG A 170 49.99 25.62 56.43
N GLU A 171 49.68 26.91 56.57
CA GLU A 171 48.55 27.55 55.91
C GLU A 171 48.65 27.49 54.37
N ALA A 172 49.84 27.74 53.81
CA ALA A 172 50.08 27.64 52.38
C ALA A 172 49.87 26.20 51.86
N GLN A 173 50.36 25.19 52.59
CA GLN A 173 50.18 23.78 52.23
C GLN A 173 48.71 23.33 52.32
N LEU A 174 47.98 23.75 53.35
CA LEU A 174 46.54 23.49 53.48
C LEU A 174 45.74 24.13 52.33
N THR A 175 46.09 25.36 51.97
CA THR A 175 45.47 26.08 50.84
C THR A 175 45.73 25.35 49.52
N ALA A 176 46.95 24.89 49.29
CA ALA A 176 47.31 24.12 48.10
C ALA A 176 46.55 22.78 48.02
N ALA A 177 46.45 22.05 49.14
CA ALA A 177 45.68 20.81 49.23
C ALA A 177 44.19 21.03 48.93
N LYS A 178 43.61 22.12 49.42
CA LYS A 178 42.23 22.52 49.12
C LYS A 178 42.03 22.84 47.64
N THR A 179 42.91 23.66 47.05
CA THR A 179 42.84 23.99 45.62
C THR A 179 42.96 22.74 44.74
N MET A 180 43.78 21.76 45.14
CA MET A 180 43.91 20.49 44.43
C MET A 180 42.62 19.68 44.49
N ARG A 181 41.98 19.58 45.67
CA ARG A 181 40.66 18.95 45.82
C ARG A 181 39.62 19.61 44.92
N ASP A 182 39.53 20.94 44.94
CA ASP A 182 38.53 21.69 44.17
C ASP A 182 38.70 21.49 42.65
N LYS A 183 39.96 21.48 42.16
CA LYS A 183 40.25 21.16 40.74
C LYS A 183 39.86 19.73 40.37
N GLN A 184 40.12 18.78 41.27
CA GLN A 184 39.76 17.38 41.06
C GLN A 184 38.23 17.18 41.09
N LEU A 185 37.50 17.92 41.94
CA LEU A 185 36.03 17.91 41.97
C LEU A 185 35.47 18.45 40.65
N ASN A 186 36.00 19.58 40.17
CA ASN A 186 35.57 20.15 38.90
C ASN A 186 35.85 19.22 37.70
N PHE A 187 36.94 18.44 37.76
CA PHE A 187 37.22 17.43 36.75
C PHE A 187 36.16 16.31 36.74
N VAL A 188 35.68 15.87 37.90
CA VAL A 188 34.59 14.86 37.99
C VAL A 188 33.28 15.41 37.45
N GLU A 189 32.96 16.67 37.78
CA GLU A 189 31.78 17.35 37.26
C GLU A 189 31.81 17.39 35.72
N GLN A 190 32.95 17.73 35.13
CA GLN A 190 33.13 17.76 33.67
C GLN A 190 33.11 16.35 33.05
N MET A 191 33.81 15.39 33.65
CA MET A 191 33.97 14.04 33.09
C MET A 191 32.67 13.24 33.09
N TYR A 192 31.86 13.38 34.14
CA TYR A 192 30.59 12.65 34.29
C TYR A 192 29.36 13.52 34.00
N ASN A 193 29.57 14.80 33.64
CA ASN A 193 28.51 15.78 33.41
C ASN A 193 27.48 15.81 34.57
N ILE A 194 28.00 15.85 35.79
CA ILE A 194 27.21 15.90 37.03
C ILE A 194 27.47 17.23 37.74
N ASP A 195 26.42 17.80 38.34
CA ASP A 195 26.53 19.00 39.20
C ASP A 195 26.70 18.53 40.65
N LEU A 196 27.92 18.67 41.19
CA LEU A 196 28.19 18.37 42.59
C LEU A 196 27.96 19.65 43.40
N LYS A 197 26.90 19.71 44.18
CA LYS A 197 26.70 20.82 45.13
C LYS A 197 27.54 20.56 46.37
N TRP A 198 28.61 21.33 46.55
CA TRP A 198 29.51 21.26 47.71
C TRP A 198 29.78 22.63 48.33
#